data_AF-A0A920KQH4-F1
#
_entry.id   AF-A0A920KQH4-F1
#
_cell.length_a   1.000
_cell.length_b   1.000
_cell.length_c   1.000
_cell.angle_alpha   90.00
_cell.angle_beta   90.00
_cell.angle_gamma   90.00
#
_symmetry.space_group_name_H-M   'P 1'
#
loop_
_entity.id
_entity.type
_entity.pdbx_description
1 polymer ?
#
loop_
_entity_poly.entity_id
_entity_poly.type
_entity_poly.pdbx_seq_one_letter_code
_entity_poly.pdbx_strand_id
1 'polypeptide(L)' 'MPLDIDRIGTIVSEACTGLADVSESAIIDEALRNLYDGVSAKECSTSLVITARTLIEQEPNYTYAAARLLLDDLRLKV' A
#
# COMPACT_ATOMS: atom_id res chain seq x y z
N MET A 1 -2.21 19.55 1.33
CA MET A 1 -0.97 19.15 2.02
C MET A 1 -0.20 18.24 1.07
N PRO A 2 1.13 18.38 0.98
CA PRO A 2 1.94 17.49 0.17
C PRO A 2 1.80 16.03 0.62
N LEU A 3 2.00 15.10 -0.31
CA LEU A 3 2.00 13.66 -0.05
C LEU A 3 3.14 13.31 0.91
N ASP A 4 2.82 12.63 2.02
CA ASP A 4 3.81 12.19 3.00
C ASP A 4 4.33 10.80 2.61
N ILE A 5 5.41 10.79 1.81
CA ILE A 5 6.04 9.58 1.27
C ILE A 5 6.66 8.74 2.40
N ASP A 6 7.19 9.37 3.45
CA ASP A 6 7.81 8.68 4.58
C ASP A 6 6.76 7.89 5.36
N ARG A 7 5.57 8.48 5.56
CA ARG A 7 4.43 7.79 6.17
C ARG A 7 3.97 6.61 5.34
N ILE A 8 3.91 6.75 4.00
CA ILE A 8 3.54 5.66 3.09
C ILE A 8 4.54 4.50 3.21
N GLY A 9 5.85 4.80 3.21
CA GLY A 9 6.88 3.78 3.37
C GLY A 9 6.72 3.01 4.67
N THR A 10 6.43 3.71 5.77
CA THR A 10 6.21 3.09 7.08
C THR A 10 5.01 2.13 7.06
N ILE A 11 3.86 2.57 6.54
CA ILE A 11 2.64 1.77 6.47
C ILE A 11 2.84 0.51 5.62
N VAL A 12 3.48 0.65 4.45
CA VAL A 12 3.74 -0.50 3.58
C VAL A 12 4.72 -1.47 4.23
N SER A 13 5.74 -0.96 4.92
CA SER A 13 6.70 -1.82 5.62
C SER A 13 6.05 -2.62 6.75
N GLU A 14 5.23 -1.97 7.57
CA GLU A 14 4.43 -2.67 8.59
C GLU A 14 3.49 -3.71 7.97
N ALA A 15 2.88 -3.40 6.82
CA ALA A 15 2.01 -4.33 6.12
C ALA A 15 2.77 -5.56 5.59
N CYS A 16 3.99 -5.39 5.10
CA CYS A 16 4.80 -6.48 4.54
C CYS A 16 5.63 -7.24 5.59
N THR A 17 5.75 -6.70 6.80
CA THR A 17 6.56 -7.28 7.87
C THR A 17 6.17 -8.74 8.14
N GLY A 18 7.18 -9.61 8.07
CA GLY A 18 7.04 -11.05 8.36
C GLY A 18 6.33 -11.86 7.27
N LEU A 19 6.13 -11.30 6.07
CA LEU A 19 5.62 -12.04 4.92
C LEU A 19 6.78 -12.47 4.01
N ALA A 20 6.82 -13.75 3.66
CA ALA A 20 7.78 -14.26 2.68
C ALA A 20 7.35 -13.86 1.26
N ASP A 21 8.33 -13.61 0.39
CA ASP A 21 8.13 -13.33 -1.04
C ASP A 21 7.24 -12.10 -1.36
N VAL A 22 7.04 -11.23 -0.38
CA VAL A 22 6.33 -9.94 -0.51
C VAL A 22 7.36 -8.81 -0.58
N SER A 23 7.23 -7.95 -1.59
CA SER A 23 8.09 -6.78 -1.79
C SER A 23 7.35 -5.48 -1.50
N GLU A 24 7.85 -4.74 -0.52
CA GLU A 24 7.38 -3.39 -0.19
C GLU A 24 7.56 -2.44 -1.39
N SER A 25 8.72 -2.51 -2.05
CA SER A 25 9.04 -1.63 -3.18
C SER A 25 8.14 -1.93 -4.38
N ALA A 26 7.74 -3.19 -4.60
CA ALA A 26 6.81 -3.53 -5.68
C ALA A 26 5.44 -2.84 -5.47
N ILE A 27 4.96 -2.77 -4.23
CA ILE A 27 3.71 -2.08 -3.90
C ILE A 27 3.87 -0.56 -4.06
N ILE A 28 4.94 0.02 -3.53
CA ILE A 28 5.18 1.46 -3.56
C ILE A 28 5.36 1.94 -5.00
N ASP A 29 6.24 1.30 -5.77
CA ASP A 29 6.56 1.73 -7.13
C ASP A 29 5.33 1.66 -8.04
N GLU A 30 4.54 0.59 -7.94
CA GLU A 30 3.33 0.42 -8.75
C GLU A 30 2.20 1.34 -8.29
N ALA A 31 2.05 1.60 -6.99
CA ALA A 31 1.09 2.59 -6.50
C ALA A 31 1.47 4.01 -6.95
N LEU A 32 2.74 4.40 -6.79
CA LEU A 32 3.22 5.73 -7.18
C LEU A 32 3.17 5.96 -8.70
N ARG A 33 3.38 4.91 -9.52
CA ARG A 33 3.16 4.99 -10.98
C ARG A 33 1.75 5.45 -11.35
N ASN A 34 0.77 5.10 -10.53
CA ASN A 34 -0.64 5.44 -10.74
C ASN A 34 -1.05 6.78 -10.10
N LEU A 35 -0.13 7.46 -9.39
CA LEU A 35 -0.40 8.69 -8.66
C LEU A 35 0.27 9.89 -9.35
N TYR A 36 -0.41 11.04 -9.33
CA TYR A 36 0.09 12.32 -9.85
C TYR A 36 0.19 13.36 -8.73
N ASP A 37 0.92 14.43 -9.00
CA ASP A 37 1.16 15.50 -8.01
C ASP A 37 -0.16 16.19 -7.63
N GLY A 38 -0.47 16.22 -6.34
CA GLY A 38 -1.75 16.70 -5.80
C GLY A 38 -2.76 15.62 -5.38
N VAL A 39 -2.41 14.33 -5.48
CA VAL A 39 -3.26 13.24 -4.98
C VAL A 39 -3.49 13.31 -3.47
N SER A 40 -4.71 12.99 -3.02
CA SER A 40 -5.01 12.96 -1.59
C SER A 40 -4.40 11.74 -0.91
N ALA A 41 -4.12 11.84 0.39
CA ALA A 41 -3.67 10.70 1.19
C ALA A 41 -4.63 9.50 1.10
N LYS A 42 -5.93 9.77 0.99
CA LYS A 42 -6.98 8.75 0.84
C LYS A 42 -6.89 8.00 -0.50
N GLU A 43 -6.67 8.73 -1.59
CA GLU A 43 -6.47 8.12 -2.91
C GLU A 43 -5.17 7.31 -2.94
N CYS A 44 -4.11 7.78 -2.27
CA CYS A 44 -2.88 7.02 -2.12
C CYS A 44 -3.09 5.72 -1.34
N SER A 45 -3.76 5.76 -0.18
CA SER A 45 -4.11 4.56 0.60
C SER A 45 -4.94 3.57 -0.22
N THR A 46 -5.90 4.08 -1.00
CA THR A 46 -6.72 3.25 -1.90
C THR A 46 -5.86 2.60 -3.00
N SER A 47 -4.94 3.36 -3.61
CA SER A 47 -4.01 2.86 -4.63
C SER A 47 -3.14 1.73 -4.09
N LEU A 48 -2.56 1.88 -2.90
CA LEU A 48 -1.75 0.84 -2.24
C LEU A 48 -2.53 -0.47 -2.05
N VAL A 49 -3.79 -0.40 -1.61
CA VAL A 49 -4.65 -1.59 -1.44
C VAL A 49 -4.95 -2.26 -2.78
N ILE A 50 -5.26 -1.49 -3.82
CA ILE A 50 -5.54 -2.03 -5.16
C ILE A 50 -4.29 -2.70 -5.72
N THR A 51 -3.13 -2.04 -5.65
CA THR A 51 -1.84 -2.59 -6.09
C THR A 51 -1.49 -3.88 -5.34
N ALA A 52 -1.62 -3.92 -4.02
CA ALA A 52 -1.36 -5.15 -3.28
C ALA A 52 -2.31 -6.29 -3.71
N ARG A 53 -3.56 -5.98 -4.08
CA ARG A 53 -4.51 -6.98 -4.60
C ARG A 53 -4.15 -7.51 -5.97
N THR A 54 -3.60 -6.70 -6.88
CA THR A 54 -3.18 -7.18 -8.21
C THR A 54 -1.98 -8.11 -8.12
N LEU A 55 -1.09 -7.89 -7.14
CA LEU A 55 0.08 -8.73 -6.91
C LEU A 55 -0.26 -10.12 -6.34
N ILE A 56 -1.48 -10.35 -5.84
CA ILE A 56 -1.93 -11.67 -5.32
C ILE A 56 -1.85 -12.76 -6.40
N GLU A 57 -2.10 -12.41 -7.66
CA GLU A 57 -2.02 -13.36 -8.77
C GLU A 57 -0.58 -13.83 -9.05
N GLN A 58 0.42 -13.04 -8.65
CA GLN A 58 1.83 -13.37 -8.76
C GLN A 58 2.34 -14.12 -7.52
N GLU A 59 1.93 -13.65 -6.34
CA GLU A 59 2.33 -14.23 -5.06
C GLU A 59 1.18 -14.14 -4.02
N PRO A 60 0.62 -15.28 -3.56
CA PRO A 60 -0.51 -15.31 -2.63
C PRO A 60 -0.29 -14.54 -1.32
N ASN A 61 0.94 -14.43 -0.83
CA ASN A 61 1.26 -13.74 0.43
C ASN A 61 0.89 -12.25 0.41
N TYR A 62 0.75 -11.62 -0.76
CA TYR A 62 0.23 -10.25 -0.88
C TYR A 62 -1.20 -10.09 -0.35
N THR A 63 -1.95 -11.19 -0.19
CA THR A 63 -3.28 -11.15 0.45
C THR A 63 -3.22 -10.56 1.86
N TYR A 64 -2.18 -10.92 2.63
CA TYR A 64 -1.99 -10.40 3.98
C TYR A 64 -1.58 -8.93 3.97
N ALA A 65 -0.71 -8.53 3.05
CA ALA A 65 -0.32 -7.13 2.87
C ALA A 65 -1.55 -6.28 2.50
N ALA A 66 -2.36 -6.71 1.54
CA ALA A 66 -3.58 -6.03 1.13
C ALA A 66 -4.59 -5.88 2.29
N ALA A 67 -4.78 -6.93 3.10
CA ALA A 67 -5.65 -6.88 4.26
C ALA A 67 -5.15 -5.89 5.33
N ARG A 68 -3.84 -5.86 5.59
CA ARG A 68 -3.21 -4.94 6.55
C ARG A 68 -3.30 -3.48 6.09
N LEU A 69 -3.06 -3.22 4.80
CA LEU A 69 -3.23 -1.88 4.21
C LEU A 69 -4.69 -1.42 4.25
N LEU A 70 -5.65 -2.31 3.96
CA LEU A 70 -7.07 -1.99 4.06
C LEU A 70 -7.48 -1.69 5.50
N LEU A 71 -6.97 -2.43 6.48
CA LEU A 71 -7.21 -2.19 7.90
C LEU A 71 -6.71 -0.81 8.33
N ASP A 72 -5.52 -0.40 7.86
CA ASP A 72 -4.98 0.94 8.13
C ASP A 72 -5.87 2.04 7.55
N ASP A 73 -6.30 1.91 6.28
CA ASP A 73 -7.22 2.84 5.63
C ASP A 73 -8.56 2.96 6.37
N LEU A 74 -9.07 1.87 6.95
CA LEU A 74 -10.29 1.89 7.77
C LEU A 74 -10.08 2.58 9.12
N ARG A 75 -8.92 2.42 9.77
CA ARG A 75 -8.59 3.09 11.04
C ARG A 75 -8.49 4.59 10.90
N LEU A 76 -7.99 5.09 9.76
CA LEU A 76 -7.86 6.51 9.48
C LEU A 76 -9.20 7.22 9.18
N LYS A 77 -10.28 6.47 8.94
CA LYS A 77 -11.62 6.99 8.64
C LYS A 77 -12.50 7.21 9.87
N VAL A 78 -12.05 6.76 11.05
CA VAL A 78 -12.75 6.93 12.35
C VAL A 78 -12.30 8.24 12.99
#